data_AF-A0AAN8NHH3-F1
#
_entry.id   AF-A0AAN8NHH3-F1
#
_cell.length_a   1.000
_cell.length_b   1.000
_cell.length_c   1.000
_cell.angle_alpha   90.00
_cell.angle_beta   90.00
_cell.angle_gamma   90.00
#
_symmetry.space_group_name_H-M   'P 1'
#
loop_
_entity.id
_entity.type
_entity.pdbx_description
1 polymer ?
#
loop_
_entity_poly.entity_id
_entity_poly.type
_entity_poly.pdbx_seq_one_letter_code
_entity_poly.pdbx_strand_id
1 'polypeptide(L)'
;MPTPIPNLPALRVLRLPLSDYSQVSKLQSILFNLHLLYKSSQSTPNPIPQPPPYLITSSFHPIYTFGRREATRTPPEPVLNLLSENKAAIAYTPRGGQVTFHGPGQVVAYPILDLKRHGLSPRCYVRVLEKAVIRVLRKWGIKAFTTNEAGVWVRNDRKVASIGVNLRRWVSSHGVALNVDTDLEWFKKIVACGLDGVEMWSMKREWEAQVEIRKNEGRWVGGLRELISQVDGRVFKRKVTDEVVSEIASGIGCMSTQSITVEEVEELGEKYGLSGEDGVEWLKYWDSSGLYYRAKGDTIEMEGEERGPDETKEVDLKEVKDKDKDDTDSDEAPRT
;
A
#
# COMPACT_ATOMS: atom_id res chain seq x y z
N MET A 1 20.86 24.60 4.06
CA MET A 1 19.68 24.37 3.18
C MET A 1 20.23 24.11 1.80
N PRO A 2 19.78 23.07 1.06
CA PRO A 2 20.19 22.93 -0.34
C PRO A 2 19.80 24.20 -1.10
N THR A 3 20.69 24.65 -1.98
CA THR A 3 20.48 25.82 -2.84
C THR A 3 19.17 25.64 -3.62
N PRO A 4 18.28 26.65 -3.69
CA PRO A 4 17.06 26.55 -4.49
C PRO A 4 17.43 26.19 -5.92
N ILE A 5 16.88 25.09 -6.43
CA ILE A 5 17.07 24.68 -7.82
C ILE A 5 16.07 25.49 -8.64
N PRO A 6 16.51 26.44 -9.48
CA PRO A 6 15.58 27.26 -10.25
C PRO A 6 14.78 26.37 -11.21
N ASN A 7 13.49 26.67 -11.37
CA ASN A 7 12.62 26.13 -12.43
C ASN A 7 12.40 24.61 -12.43
N LEU A 8 12.10 24.01 -11.27
CA LEU A 8 11.53 22.66 -11.25
C LEU A 8 10.15 22.66 -11.94
N PRO A 9 9.84 21.68 -12.82
CA PRO A 9 8.52 21.57 -13.43
C PRO A 9 7.45 21.28 -12.37
N ALA A 10 6.19 21.52 -12.73
CA ALA A 10 5.05 21.18 -11.88
C ALA A 10 5.08 19.69 -11.48
N LEU A 11 4.70 19.39 -10.24
CA LEU A 11 4.46 18.02 -9.80
C LEU A 11 3.22 17.48 -10.51
N ARG A 12 3.38 16.44 -11.34
CA ARG A 12 2.25 15.77 -11.99
C ARG A 12 1.57 14.82 -11.00
N VAL A 13 0.34 15.13 -10.59
CA VAL A 13 -0.39 14.41 -9.53
C VAL A 13 -1.46 13.52 -10.13
N LEU A 14 -1.31 12.21 -9.94
CA LEU A 14 -2.33 11.21 -10.25
C LEU A 14 -3.13 10.91 -8.98
N ARG A 15 -4.44 11.20 -9.01
CA ARG A 15 -5.35 10.96 -7.89
C ARG A 15 -6.23 9.78 -8.21
N LEU A 16 -6.09 8.71 -7.42
CA LEU A 16 -6.88 7.50 -7.56
C LEU A 16 -7.82 7.36 -6.36
N PRO A 17 -9.01 6.75 -6.55
CA PRO A 17 -9.94 6.50 -5.47
C PRO A 17 -9.44 5.35 -4.57
N LEU A 18 -10.38 4.65 -3.93
CA LEU A 18 -10.12 3.30 -3.44
C LEU A 18 -9.76 2.42 -4.64
N SER A 19 -8.59 1.79 -4.61
CA SER A 19 -8.02 1.06 -5.75
C SER A 19 -7.39 -0.25 -5.34
N ASP A 20 -7.26 -1.17 -6.29
CA ASP A 20 -6.41 -2.33 -6.14
C ASP A 20 -4.94 -1.91 -6.13
N TYR A 21 -4.14 -2.49 -5.23
CA TYR A 21 -2.72 -2.15 -5.18
C TYR A 21 -2.03 -2.49 -6.50
N SER A 22 -2.40 -3.57 -7.18
CA SER A 22 -1.77 -4.00 -8.44
C SER A 22 -1.90 -2.96 -9.55
N GLN A 23 -3.06 -2.33 -9.67
CA GLN A 23 -3.29 -1.26 -10.65
C GLN A 23 -2.38 -0.06 -10.35
N VAL A 24 -2.31 0.36 -9.10
CA VAL A 24 -1.45 1.48 -8.70
C VAL A 24 0.03 1.14 -8.86
N SER A 25 0.41 -0.10 -8.58
CA SER A 25 1.79 -0.59 -8.72
C SER A 25 2.24 -0.60 -10.19
N LYS A 26 1.35 -1.03 -11.11
CA LYS A 26 1.56 -0.95 -12.56
C LYS A 26 1.85 0.49 -13.00
N LEU A 27 1.00 1.44 -12.60
CA LEU A 27 1.12 2.86 -12.96
C LEU A 27 2.37 3.50 -12.36
N GLN A 28 2.68 3.19 -11.09
CA GLN A 28 3.93 3.62 -10.45
C GLN A 28 5.14 3.16 -11.25
N SER A 29 5.10 1.96 -11.81
CA SER A 29 6.25 1.34 -12.44
C SER A 29 6.49 1.84 -13.84
N ILE A 30 5.44 2.20 -14.57
CA ILE A 30 5.56 2.98 -15.80
C ILE A 30 6.32 4.29 -15.51
N LEU A 31 5.86 5.07 -14.53
CA LEU A 31 6.47 6.36 -14.20
C LEU A 31 7.90 6.21 -13.68
N PHE A 32 8.15 5.21 -12.84
CA PHE A 32 9.48 4.89 -12.33
C PHE A 32 10.45 4.49 -13.45
N ASN A 33 10.03 3.58 -14.33
CA ASN A 33 10.83 3.11 -15.45
C ASN A 33 11.05 4.20 -16.49
N LEU A 34 10.12 5.16 -16.64
CA LEU A 34 10.30 6.33 -17.49
C LEU A 34 11.50 7.19 -17.04
N HIS A 35 11.65 7.43 -15.74
CA HIS A 35 12.84 8.11 -15.21
C HIS A 35 14.12 7.31 -15.40
N LEU A 36 14.06 5.98 -15.27
CA LEU A 36 15.22 5.12 -15.49
C LEU A 36 15.64 5.07 -16.96
N LEU A 37 14.65 5.02 -17.87
CA LEU A 37 14.84 5.08 -19.31
C LEU A 37 15.52 6.40 -19.70
N TYR A 38 15.05 7.53 -19.18
CA TYR A 38 15.70 8.83 -19.38
C TYR A 38 17.18 8.78 -18.99
N LYS A 39 17.49 8.22 -17.82
CA LYS A 39 18.87 8.11 -17.36
C LYS A 39 19.72 7.18 -18.22
N SER A 40 19.17 6.13 -18.82
CA SER A 40 19.92 5.27 -19.76
C SER A 40 20.01 5.85 -21.16
N SER A 41 19.04 6.68 -21.58
CA SER A 41 19.04 7.30 -22.90
C SER A 41 20.03 8.45 -23.04
N GLN A 42 20.62 8.97 -21.94
CA GLN A 42 21.53 10.14 -22.02
C GLN A 42 22.78 9.91 -22.87
N SER A 43 23.13 8.65 -23.14
CA SER A 43 24.26 8.29 -24.00
C SER A 43 23.84 7.89 -25.42
N THR A 44 22.55 7.94 -25.76
CA THR A 44 22.05 7.62 -27.10
C THR A 44 22.00 8.87 -27.98
N PRO A 45 22.00 8.73 -29.32
CA PRO A 45 21.91 9.89 -30.24
C PRO A 45 20.64 10.73 -30.06
N ASN A 46 19.55 10.09 -29.64
CA ASN A 46 18.25 10.72 -29.39
C ASN A 46 17.79 10.38 -27.96
N PRO A 47 18.26 11.13 -26.94
CA PRO A 47 17.80 10.94 -25.56
C PRO A 47 16.32 11.31 -25.44
N ILE A 48 15.57 10.56 -24.62
CA ILE A 48 14.19 10.97 -24.33
C ILE A 48 14.17 12.24 -23.47
N PRO A 49 13.10 13.04 -23.50
CA PRO A 49 12.97 14.21 -22.64
C PRO A 49 13.01 13.84 -21.14
N GLN A 50 13.55 14.74 -20.31
CA GLN A 50 13.57 14.53 -18.87
C GLN A 50 12.14 14.52 -18.30
N PRO A 51 11.71 13.42 -17.66
CA PRO A 51 10.35 13.35 -17.12
C PRO A 51 10.16 14.35 -15.96
N PRO A 52 8.98 14.99 -15.82
CA PRO A 52 8.65 15.76 -14.62
C PRO A 52 8.59 14.83 -13.40
N PRO A 53 8.61 15.36 -12.17
CA PRO A 53 8.29 14.56 -10.99
C PRO A 53 6.80 14.23 -11.01
N TYR A 54 6.47 13.02 -10.54
CA TYR A 54 5.11 12.54 -10.39
C TYR A 54 4.78 12.25 -8.93
N LEU A 55 3.50 12.27 -8.59
CA LEU A 55 2.99 11.77 -7.32
C LEU A 55 1.69 11.00 -7.57
N ILE A 56 1.65 9.74 -7.18
CA ILE A 56 0.41 8.98 -7.13
C ILE A 56 -0.14 9.03 -5.71
N THR A 57 -1.41 9.36 -5.55
CA THR A 57 -2.09 9.23 -4.26
C THR A 57 -3.36 8.41 -4.39
N SER A 58 -3.61 7.53 -3.41
CA SER A 58 -4.71 6.57 -3.44
C SER A 58 -5.04 6.08 -2.04
N SER A 59 -6.05 5.24 -1.96
CA SER A 59 -6.36 4.37 -0.84
C SER A 59 -6.54 2.97 -1.38
N PHE A 60 -6.26 1.96 -0.56
CA PHE A 60 -6.27 0.58 -1.04
C PHE A 60 -7.42 -0.21 -0.46
N HIS A 61 -7.91 -1.18 -1.23
CA HIS A 61 -8.53 -2.35 -0.63
C HIS A 61 -7.53 -3.02 0.34
N PRO A 62 -7.99 -3.67 1.41
CA PRO A 62 -7.10 -4.24 2.43
C PRO A 62 -5.98 -5.07 1.81
N ILE A 63 -4.73 -4.73 2.12
CA ILE A 63 -3.55 -5.43 1.61
C ILE A 63 -2.40 -5.36 2.61
N TYR A 64 -1.69 -6.48 2.78
CA TYR A 64 -0.38 -6.48 3.42
C TYR A 64 0.72 -6.44 2.36
N THR A 65 1.63 -5.49 2.50
CA THR A 65 2.82 -5.47 1.66
C THR A 65 4.01 -5.88 2.48
N PHE A 66 4.92 -6.65 1.90
CA PHE A 66 6.18 -7.07 2.50
C PHE A 66 7.31 -6.33 1.79
N GLY A 67 8.18 -5.68 2.55
CA GLY A 67 9.31 -4.94 2.00
C GLY A 67 10.59 -5.77 1.96
N ARG A 68 11.66 -5.20 1.42
CA ARG A 68 12.97 -5.89 1.23
C ARG A 68 13.66 -6.37 2.50
N ARG A 69 13.24 -5.88 3.68
CA ARG A 69 13.84 -6.29 4.96
C ARG A 69 13.05 -7.40 5.65
N GLU A 70 11.95 -7.85 5.06
CA GLU A 70 11.24 -9.00 5.60
C GLU A 70 12.16 -10.24 5.53
N ALA A 71 12.32 -10.91 6.67
CA ALA A 71 13.19 -12.07 6.75
C ALA A 71 12.56 -13.29 6.05
N THR A 72 11.24 -13.44 6.14
CA THR A 72 10.49 -14.58 5.61
C THR A 72 9.55 -14.13 4.51
N ARG A 73 9.33 -15.01 3.52
CA ARG A 73 8.31 -14.83 2.49
C ARG A 73 7.01 -15.56 2.84
N THR A 74 6.85 -15.93 4.10
CA THR A 74 5.65 -16.61 4.59
C THR A 74 4.89 -15.62 5.46
N PRO A 75 3.68 -15.22 5.05
CA PRO A 75 2.83 -14.38 5.90
C PRO A 75 2.52 -15.08 7.23
N PRO A 76 2.34 -14.32 8.33
CA PRO A 76 1.91 -14.91 9.59
C PRO A 76 0.49 -15.50 9.47
N GLU A 77 0.18 -16.52 10.27
CA GLU A 77 -1.09 -17.28 10.22
C GLU A 77 -2.36 -16.38 10.25
N PRO A 78 -2.46 -15.33 11.09
CA PRO A 78 -3.62 -14.43 11.06
C PRO A 78 -3.81 -13.70 9.71
N VAL A 79 -2.73 -13.50 8.94
CA VAL A 79 -2.81 -12.93 7.59
C VAL A 79 -3.20 -14.01 6.59
N LEU A 80 -2.72 -15.25 6.73
CA LEU A 80 -3.12 -16.38 5.89
C LEU A 80 -4.65 -16.62 5.96
N ASN A 81 -5.24 -16.56 7.16
CA ASN A 81 -6.70 -16.72 7.32
C ASN A 81 -7.51 -15.60 6.64
N LEU A 82 -7.00 -14.37 6.62
CA LEU A 82 -7.67 -13.28 5.90
C LEU A 82 -7.57 -13.44 4.38
N LEU A 83 -6.48 -14.07 3.92
CA LEU A 83 -6.27 -14.38 2.51
C LEU A 83 -7.23 -15.47 2.05
N SER A 84 -7.47 -16.51 2.86
CA SER A 84 -8.46 -17.55 2.55
C SER A 84 -9.90 -17.03 2.56
N GLU A 85 -10.19 -15.92 3.27
CA GLU A 85 -11.54 -15.34 3.43
C GLU A 85 -11.88 -14.10 2.55
N ASN A 86 -10.96 -13.65 1.70
CA ASN A 86 -11.04 -12.56 0.69
C ASN A 86 -10.98 -11.20 1.31
N LYS A 87 -10.51 -11.19 2.54
CA LYS A 87 -10.55 -10.00 3.37
C LYS A 87 -9.30 -9.17 3.13
N ALA A 88 -8.23 -9.71 2.54
CA ALA A 88 -7.04 -8.95 2.17
C ALA A 88 -6.22 -9.52 0.99
N ALA A 89 -5.50 -8.60 0.31
CA ALA A 89 -4.34 -8.77 -0.57
C ALA A 89 -3.02 -9.16 0.15
N ILE A 90 -2.06 -9.79 -0.54
CA ILE A 90 -0.63 -9.62 -0.23
C ILE A 90 0.24 -9.28 -1.45
N ALA A 91 1.33 -8.54 -1.20
CA ALA A 91 2.34 -8.21 -2.21
C ALA A 91 3.75 -8.10 -1.62
N TYR A 92 4.74 -8.65 -2.30
CA TYR A 92 6.17 -8.45 -1.99
C TYR A 92 6.73 -7.34 -2.84
N THR A 93 7.33 -6.34 -2.20
CA THR A 93 7.62 -5.06 -2.85
C THR A 93 9.08 -4.66 -2.66
N PRO A 94 9.67 -3.92 -3.62
CA PRO A 94 11.06 -3.47 -3.51
C PRO A 94 11.25 -2.32 -2.51
N ARG A 95 10.19 -1.86 -1.83
CA ARG A 95 10.28 -0.81 -0.81
C ARG A 95 11.15 -1.25 0.38
N GLY A 96 11.78 -0.28 1.03
CA GLY A 96 12.44 -0.52 2.31
C GLY A 96 11.45 -0.87 3.44
N GLY A 97 11.99 -1.39 4.54
CA GLY A 97 11.19 -1.84 5.69
C GLY A 97 10.69 -3.27 5.56
N GLN A 98 10.01 -3.72 6.60
CA GLN A 98 9.37 -5.04 6.72
C GLN A 98 7.88 -4.92 6.33
N VAL A 99 7.02 -5.84 6.78
CA VAL A 99 5.59 -5.88 6.54
C VAL A 99 4.86 -4.60 7.00
N THR A 100 3.85 -4.17 6.24
CA THR A 100 2.89 -3.13 6.64
C THR A 100 1.53 -3.42 6.03
N PHE A 101 0.49 -2.78 6.57
CA PHE A 101 -0.86 -2.80 6.04
C PHE A 101 -1.22 -1.50 5.31
N HIS A 102 -2.01 -1.63 4.25
CA HIS A 102 -2.76 -0.56 3.62
C HIS A 102 -4.23 -0.92 3.51
N GLY A 103 -5.11 0.06 3.66
CA GLY A 103 -6.55 -0.17 3.58
C GLY A 103 -7.37 1.11 3.51
N PRO A 104 -8.71 0.98 3.59
CA PRO A 104 -9.61 2.12 3.74
C PRO A 104 -9.20 3.03 4.90
N GLY A 105 -9.54 4.31 4.78
CA GLY A 105 -9.15 5.33 5.75
C GLY A 105 -7.66 5.70 5.83
N GLN A 106 -6.80 5.07 5.01
CA GLN A 106 -5.39 5.47 4.88
C GLN A 106 -5.20 6.40 3.68
N VAL A 107 -4.36 7.44 3.83
CA VAL A 107 -3.89 8.28 2.73
C VAL A 107 -2.50 7.81 2.34
N VAL A 108 -2.37 7.29 1.12
CA VAL A 108 -1.08 6.87 0.57
C VAL A 108 -0.63 7.86 -0.50
N ALA A 109 0.65 8.23 -0.45
CA ALA A 109 1.27 9.10 -1.45
C ALA A 109 2.63 8.53 -1.85
N TYR A 110 2.83 8.37 -3.16
CA TYR A 110 4.02 7.81 -3.77
C TYR A 110 4.67 8.83 -4.71
N PRO A 111 5.64 9.62 -4.23
CA PRO A 111 6.36 10.54 -5.09
C PRO A 111 7.42 9.80 -5.92
N ILE A 112 7.32 9.90 -7.23
CA ILE A 112 8.26 9.33 -8.21
C ILE A 112 9.07 10.48 -8.82
N LEU A 113 10.35 10.59 -8.45
CA LEU A 113 11.22 11.66 -8.92
C LEU A 113 12.69 11.24 -8.94
N ASP A 114 13.50 11.98 -9.70
CA ASP A 114 14.96 11.89 -9.63
C ASP A 114 15.51 12.78 -8.52
N LEU A 115 15.92 12.18 -7.40
CA LEU A 115 16.40 12.88 -6.21
C LEU A 115 17.57 13.83 -6.52
N LYS A 116 18.45 13.48 -7.48
CA LYS A 116 19.56 14.35 -7.88
C LYS A 116 19.06 15.66 -8.50
N ARG A 117 18.01 15.58 -9.33
CA ARG A 117 17.37 16.76 -9.93
C ARG A 117 16.79 17.69 -8.88
N HIS A 118 16.36 17.14 -7.75
CA HIS A 118 15.78 17.89 -6.63
C HIS A 118 16.82 18.25 -5.54
N GLY A 119 18.11 17.94 -5.74
CA GLY A 119 19.16 18.23 -4.76
C GLY A 119 19.00 17.47 -3.43
N LEU A 120 18.33 16.30 -3.47
CA LEU A 120 18.00 15.51 -2.29
C LEU A 120 18.93 14.31 -2.18
N SER A 121 19.47 14.08 -0.97
CA SER A 121 19.98 12.76 -0.60
C SER A 121 18.82 11.82 -0.22
N PRO A 122 19.02 10.49 -0.24
CA PRO A 122 18.00 9.53 0.22
C PRO A 122 17.46 9.83 1.61
N ARG A 123 18.34 10.16 2.56
CA ARG A 123 17.95 10.53 3.94
C ARG A 123 17.20 11.85 3.98
N CYS A 124 17.59 12.83 3.16
CA CYS A 124 16.89 14.10 3.05
C CYS A 124 15.47 13.89 2.51
N TYR A 125 15.31 13.04 1.49
CA TYR A 125 14.02 12.71 0.91
C TYR A 125 13.07 12.06 1.93
N VAL A 126 13.52 11.08 2.72
CA VAL A 126 12.70 10.49 3.80
C VAL A 126 12.24 11.57 4.79
N ARG A 127 13.16 12.46 5.22
CA ARG A 127 12.84 13.58 6.11
C ARG A 127 11.86 14.58 5.49
N VAL A 128 11.88 14.76 4.17
CA VAL A 128 10.90 15.60 3.46
C VAL A 128 9.51 15.02 3.63
N LEU A 129 9.34 13.70 3.44
CA LEU A 129 8.05 13.02 3.62
C LEU A 129 7.57 13.08 5.08
N GLU A 130 8.46 12.82 6.05
CA GLU A 130 8.16 12.93 7.48
C GLU A 130 7.67 14.34 7.84
N LYS A 131 8.43 15.37 7.43
CA LYS A 131 8.08 16.76 7.71
C LYS A 131 6.80 17.19 7.00
N ALA A 132 6.52 16.68 5.80
CA ALA A 132 5.27 16.95 5.12
C ALA A 132 4.08 16.45 5.96
N VAL A 133 4.12 15.20 6.41
CA VAL A 133 3.07 14.63 7.27
C VAL A 133 2.97 15.37 8.61
N ILE A 134 4.08 15.69 9.27
CA ILE A 134 4.06 16.48 10.52
C ILE A 134 3.39 17.84 10.32
N ARG A 135 3.66 18.52 9.19
CA ARG A 135 3.03 19.81 8.88
C ARG A 135 1.54 19.67 8.63
N VAL A 136 1.09 18.60 7.97
CA VAL A 136 -0.35 18.27 7.85
C VAL A 136 -0.95 18.04 9.23
N LEU A 137 -0.42 17.12 10.04
CA LEU A 137 -0.92 16.80 11.38
C LEU A 137 -1.05 18.05 12.27
N ARG A 138 -0.07 18.95 12.20
CA ARG A 138 -0.10 20.23 12.93
C ARG A 138 -1.29 21.12 12.54
N LYS A 139 -1.68 21.17 11.26
CA LYS A 139 -2.88 21.93 10.81
C LYS A 139 -4.15 21.42 11.48
N TRP A 140 -4.16 20.15 11.86
CA TRP A 140 -5.28 19.48 12.53
C TRP A 140 -5.11 19.33 14.05
N GLY A 141 -4.20 20.12 14.65
CA GLY A 141 -4.00 20.15 16.10
C GLY A 141 -3.30 18.91 16.66
N ILE A 142 -2.70 18.07 15.82
CA ILE A 142 -1.95 16.88 16.23
C ILE A 142 -0.46 17.22 16.30
N LYS A 143 0.13 17.16 17.50
CA LYS A 143 1.57 17.31 17.70
C LYS A 143 2.27 15.99 17.39
N ALA A 144 3.09 15.98 16.34
CA ALA A 144 3.82 14.81 15.89
C ALA A 144 5.33 15.08 15.77
N PHE A 145 6.12 14.02 15.77
CA PHE A 145 7.58 14.06 15.72
C PHE A 145 8.15 12.85 14.96
N THR A 146 9.46 12.87 14.70
CA THR A 146 10.24 11.77 14.10
C THR A 146 11.08 11.08 15.17
N THR A 147 11.35 9.79 15.01
CA THR A 147 12.31 9.05 15.85
C THR A 147 13.50 8.59 15.00
N ASN A 148 14.34 7.69 15.53
CA ASN A 148 15.35 6.99 14.74
C ASN A 148 14.72 6.00 13.75
N GLU A 149 13.47 5.59 14.00
CA GLU A 149 12.71 4.71 13.13
C GLU A 149 11.87 5.51 12.13
N ALA A 150 11.98 5.13 10.86
CA ALA A 150 11.34 5.85 9.76
C ALA A 150 9.81 5.91 9.94
N GLY A 151 9.26 7.12 9.82
CA GLY A 151 7.82 7.37 9.98
C GLY A 151 7.54 8.57 10.88
N VAL A 152 6.26 8.76 11.18
CA VAL A 152 5.78 9.86 12.01
C VAL A 152 5.02 9.33 13.21
N TRP A 153 5.28 9.96 14.36
CA TRP A 153 4.92 9.46 15.68
C TRP A 153 4.18 10.51 16.49
N VAL A 154 3.33 10.06 17.41
CA VAL A 154 2.65 10.86 18.43
C VAL A 154 2.83 10.19 19.79
N ARG A 155 2.66 10.96 20.87
CA ARG A 155 2.64 10.44 22.26
C ARG A 155 3.78 9.45 22.62
N ASN A 156 4.98 9.68 22.08
CA ASN A 156 6.22 8.89 22.23
C ASN A 156 6.30 7.58 21.43
N ASP A 157 5.30 6.70 21.48
CA ASP A 157 5.38 5.32 20.96
C ASP A 157 4.31 4.96 19.92
N ARG A 158 3.46 5.91 19.55
CA ARG A 158 2.33 5.69 18.65
C ARG A 158 2.65 6.14 17.24
N LYS A 159 2.70 5.20 16.28
CA LYS A 159 3.06 5.49 14.89
C LYS A 159 1.83 5.83 14.06
N VAL A 160 1.73 7.07 13.59
CA VAL A 160 0.59 7.56 12.79
C VAL A 160 0.84 7.51 11.29
N ALA A 161 2.09 7.47 10.85
CA ALA A 161 2.43 7.27 9.44
C ALA A 161 3.67 6.39 9.24
N SER A 162 3.59 5.51 8.23
CA SER A 162 4.68 4.65 7.79
C SER A 162 5.33 5.21 6.53
N ILE A 163 6.66 5.12 6.45
CA ILE A 163 7.43 5.54 5.28
C ILE A 163 8.29 4.37 4.82
N GLY A 164 8.07 3.97 3.57
CA GLY A 164 8.80 2.91 2.90
C GLY A 164 9.03 3.31 1.46
N VAL A 165 10.30 3.56 1.11
CA VAL A 165 10.69 4.01 -0.23
C VAL A 165 11.61 3.00 -0.88
N ASN A 166 11.57 2.94 -2.21
CA ASN A 166 12.58 2.28 -3.02
C ASN A 166 13.38 3.32 -3.80
N LEU A 167 14.65 3.03 -4.05
CA LEU A 167 15.55 3.91 -4.80
C LEU A 167 16.41 3.10 -5.76
N ARG A 168 16.37 3.47 -7.05
CA ARG A 168 17.27 2.92 -8.08
C ARG A 168 17.80 4.06 -8.94
N ARG A 169 19.12 4.14 -9.13
CA ARG A 169 19.78 5.23 -9.89
C ARG A 169 19.29 6.64 -9.49
N TRP A 170 18.99 6.86 -8.20
CA TRP A 170 18.42 8.10 -7.64
C TRP A 170 16.97 8.40 -7.99
N VAL A 171 16.25 7.47 -8.63
CA VAL A 171 14.80 7.58 -8.84
C VAL A 171 14.06 6.94 -7.68
N SER A 172 13.04 7.60 -7.12
CA SER A 172 12.17 7.06 -6.06
C SER A 172 10.95 6.31 -6.59
N SER A 173 10.52 5.30 -5.83
CA SER A 173 9.16 4.74 -5.88
C SER A 173 8.67 4.42 -4.46
N HIS A 174 7.38 4.08 -4.32
CA HIS A 174 6.65 4.06 -3.05
C HIS A 174 6.72 5.41 -2.31
N GLY A 175 6.59 5.45 -0.98
CA GLY A 175 6.44 6.71 -0.29
C GLY A 175 5.91 6.59 1.14
N VAL A 176 4.82 7.30 1.41
CA VAL A 176 4.25 7.49 2.74
C VAL A 176 2.80 7.04 2.81
N ALA A 177 2.43 6.46 3.94
CA ALA A 177 1.08 6.04 4.27
C ALA A 177 0.68 6.64 5.63
N LEU A 178 -0.26 7.60 5.62
CA LEU A 178 -0.81 8.27 6.80
C LEU A 178 -2.14 7.62 7.19
N ASN A 179 -2.24 7.16 8.43
CA ASN A 179 -3.47 6.62 8.97
C ASN A 179 -4.39 7.76 9.41
N VAL A 180 -5.51 7.96 8.70
CA VAL A 180 -6.48 9.03 9.03
C VAL A 180 -7.55 8.45 9.95
N ASP A 181 -8.39 7.58 9.39
CA ASP A 181 -9.46 6.82 10.04
C ASP A 181 -9.31 5.32 9.77
N THR A 182 -8.09 4.90 9.41
CA THR A 182 -7.71 3.51 9.15
C THR A 182 -8.12 2.62 10.33
N ASP A 183 -8.76 1.49 10.02
CA ASP A 183 -9.00 0.42 11.00
C ASP A 183 -7.64 -0.16 11.42
N LEU A 184 -7.32 0.00 12.71
CA LEU A 184 -6.02 -0.39 13.26
C LEU A 184 -5.97 -1.87 13.66
N GLU A 185 -7.11 -2.59 13.67
CA GLU A 185 -7.16 -4.03 13.95
C GLU A 185 -6.44 -4.87 12.87
N TRP A 186 -6.23 -4.30 11.69
CA TRP A 186 -5.39 -4.91 10.64
C TRP A 186 -3.92 -4.94 11.04
N PHE A 187 -3.42 -3.92 11.73
CA PHE A 187 -2.03 -3.89 12.17
C PHE A 187 -1.75 -4.88 13.30
N LYS A 188 -2.75 -5.25 14.11
CA LYS A 188 -2.57 -6.25 15.19
C LYS A 188 -2.25 -7.67 14.70
N LYS A 189 -2.43 -7.93 13.40
CA LYS A 189 -2.18 -9.23 12.77
C LYS A 189 -0.73 -9.41 12.29
N ILE A 190 0.09 -8.37 12.44
CA ILE A 190 1.48 -8.33 12.00
C ILE A 190 2.35 -7.59 13.02
N VAL A 191 3.66 -7.83 13.02
CA VAL A 191 4.63 -6.93 13.65
C VAL A 191 4.98 -5.83 12.65
N ALA A 192 4.17 -4.78 12.61
CA ALA A 192 4.28 -3.73 11.60
C ALA A 192 5.65 -3.04 11.63
N CYS A 193 6.27 -2.89 10.45
CA CYS A 193 7.61 -2.32 10.27
C CYS A 193 8.74 -3.04 11.03
N GLY A 194 8.50 -4.21 11.64
CA GLY A 194 9.48 -4.91 12.49
C GLY A 194 9.71 -4.25 13.85
N LEU A 195 8.79 -3.39 14.29
CA LEU A 195 8.93 -2.62 15.52
C LEU A 195 8.07 -3.26 16.61
N ASP A 196 8.68 -4.11 17.42
CA ASP A 196 7.99 -4.69 18.57
C ASP A 196 7.66 -3.62 19.62
N GLY A 197 6.49 -3.76 20.26
CA GLY A 197 5.98 -2.79 21.24
C GLY A 197 5.53 -1.44 20.67
N VAL A 198 5.54 -1.24 19.35
CA VAL A 198 5.01 -0.02 18.71
C VAL A 198 3.54 -0.17 18.41
N GLU A 199 2.74 0.76 18.91
CA GLU A 199 1.31 0.83 18.60
C GLU A 199 1.08 1.66 17.33
N MET A 200 0.43 1.06 16.33
CA MET A 200 -0.06 1.82 15.18
C MET A 200 -1.24 2.70 15.59
N TRP A 201 -1.29 3.91 15.04
CA TRP A 201 -2.21 4.96 15.44
C TRP A 201 -2.83 5.65 14.23
N SER A 202 -3.85 6.46 14.45
CA SER A 202 -4.53 7.22 13.41
C SER A 202 -4.87 8.64 13.88
N MET A 203 -5.19 9.54 12.95
CA MET A 203 -5.66 10.87 13.30
C MET A 203 -6.97 10.82 14.11
N LYS A 204 -7.93 9.97 13.70
CA LYS A 204 -9.21 9.73 14.39
C LYS A 204 -8.98 9.35 15.85
N ARG A 205 -8.13 8.34 16.08
CA ARG A 205 -7.82 7.83 17.41
C ARG A 205 -7.09 8.87 18.28
N GLU A 206 -6.25 9.70 17.67
CA GLU A 206 -5.61 10.81 18.38
C GLU A 206 -6.60 11.85 18.87
N TRP A 207 -7.57 12.26 18.05
CA TRP A 207 -8.61 13.19 18.49
C TRP A 207 -9.51 12.60 19.56
N GLU A 208 -9.88 11.31 19.44
CA GLU A 208 -10.66 10.60 20.47
C GLU A 208 -9.93 10.62 21.82
N ALA A 209 -8.63 10.33 21.84
CA ALA A 209 -7.81 10.41 23.04
C ALA A 209 -7.69 11.86 23.59
N GLN A 210 -7.63 12.87 22.71
CA GLN A 210 -7.66 14.27 23.15
C GLN A 210 -9.01 14.67 23.76
N VAL A 211 -10.12 14.15 23.23
CA VAL A 211 -11.46 14.37 23.80
C VAL A 211 -11.55 13.76 25.20
N GLU A 212 -11.08 12.53 25.37
CA GLU A 212 -11.07 11.85 26.67
C GLU A 212 -10.26 12.63 27.72
N ILE A 213 -9.03 13.01 27.37
CA ILE A 213 -8.15 13.80 28.27
C ILE A 213 -8.81 15.13 28.65
N ARG A 214 -9.31 15.88 27.66
CA ARG A 214 -9.95 17.18 27.92
C ARG A 214 -11.20 17.05 28.78
N LYS A 215 -12.00 16.00 28.59
CA LYS A 215 -13.16 15.72 29.45
C LYS A 215 -12.73 15.49 30.90
N ASN A 216 -11.70 14.66 31.11
CA ASN A 216 -11.20 14.35 32.45
C ASN A 216 -10.64 15.59 33.16
N GLU A 217 -10.15 16.58 32.41
CA GLU A 217 -9.68 17.87 32.92
C GLU A 217 -10.77 18.95 32.98
N GLY A 218 -12.04 18.63 32.69
CA GLY A 218 -13.14 19.60 32.68
C GLY A 218 -13.08 20.66 31.58
N ARG A 219 -12.33 20.41 30.50
CA ARG A 219 -12.16 21.34 29.36
C ARG A 219 -13.21 21.09 28.27
N TRP A 220 -13.55 22.15 27.52
CA TRP A 220 -14.46 22.07 26.39
C TRP A 220 -13.92 21.19 25.26
N VAL A 221 -14.80 20.34 24.70
CA VAL A 221 -14.46 19.35 23.65
C VAL A 221 -15.27 19.49 22.37
N GLY A 222 -16.14 20.50 22.26
CA GLY A 222 -17.08 20.65 21.14
C GLY A 222 -16.38 20.63 19.77
N GLY A 223 -15.33 21.43 19.59
CA GLY A 223 -14.60 21.50 18.32
C GLY A 223 -13.90 20.19 17.92
N LEU A 224 -13.42 19.39 18.90
CA LEU A 224 -12.85 18.06 18.60
C LEU A 224 -13.94 17.06 18.24
N ARG A 225 -15.10 17.10 18.91
CA ARG A 225 -16.23 16.23 18.58
C ARG A 225 -16.78 16.50 17.19
N GLU A 226 -16.86 17.78 16.81
CA GLU A 226 -17.27 18.18 15.46
C GLU A 226 -16.27 17.67 14.41
N LEU A 227 -14.96 17.81 14.66
CA LEU A 227 -13.93 17.22 13.80
C LEU A 227 -14.13 15.72 13.66
N ILE A 228 -14.24 14.98 14.77
CA ILE A 228 -14.46 13.51 14.75
C ILE A 228 -15.71 13.13 13.95
N SER A 229 -16.82 13.86 14.08
CA SER A 229 -18.04 13.57 13.31
C SER A 229 -17.89 13.78 11.80
N GLN A 230 -16.93 14.59 11.36
CA GLN A 230 -16.66 14.84 9.95
C GLN A 230 -15.69 13.80 9.34
N VAL A 231 -14.97 13.04 10.18
CA VAL A 231 -13.90 12.13 9.75
C VAL A 231 -14.42 10.95 8.92
N ASP A 232 -15.68 10.55 9.07
CA ASP A 232 -16.29 9.48 8.25
C ASP A 232 -16.65 9.92 6.80
N GLY A 233 -16.43 11.20 6.46
CA GLY A 233 -16.77 11.75 5.15
C GLY A 233 -15.65 11.61 4.11
N ARG A 234 -16.02 11.20 2.87
CA ARG A 234 -15.16 11.31 1.66
C ARG A 234 -14.49 12.70 1.54
N VAL A 235 -15.16 13.75 2.02
CA VAL A 235 -14.70 15.15 2.00
C VAL A 235 -13.49 15.37 2.91
N PHE A 236 -13.50 14.82 4.13
CA PHE A 236 -12.42 15.00 5.08
C PHE A 236 -11.12 14.38 4.58
N LYS A 237 -11.21 13.13 4.12
CA LYS A 237 -10.08 12.40 3.56
C LYS A 237 -9.50 13.09 2.33
N ARG A 238 -10.35 13.64 1.44
CA ARG A 238 -9.90 14.42 0.29
C ARG A 238 -9.09 15.64 0.73
N LYS A 239 -9.56 16.38 1.74
CA LYS A 239 -8.84 17.55 2.26
C LYS A 239 -7.48 17.17 2.85
N VAL A 240 -7.40 16.12 3.66
CA VAL A 240 -6.11 15.62 4.19
C VAL A 240 -5.20 15.17 3.05
N THR A 241 -5.74 14.49 2.05
CA THR A 241 -4.98 14.05 0.87
C THR A 241 -4.40 15.25 0.10
N ASP A 242 -5.19 16.29 -0.14
CA ASP A 242 -4.76 17.50 -0.83
C ASP A 242 -3.66 18.24 -0.06
N GLU A 243 -3.77 18.30 1.28
CA GLU A 243 -2.74 18.86 2.14
C GLU A 243 -1.45 18.01 2.12
N VAL A 244 -1.53 16.68 2.15
CA VAL A 244 -0.36 15.80 2.03
C VAL A 244 0.35 16.03 0.70
N VAL A 245 -0.40 16.07 -0.41
CA VAL A 245 0.18 16.34 -1.74
C VAL A 245 0.86 17.72 -1.79
N SER A 246 0.19 18.76 -1.27
CA SER A 246 0.73 20.11 -1.23
C SER A 246 2.02 20.20 -0.40
N GLU A 247 2.04 19.58 0.78
CA GLU A 247 3.20 19.59 1.67
C GLU A 247 4.39 18.78 1.11
N ILE A 248 4.11 17.70 0.38
CA ILE A 248 5.13 16.94 -0.36
C ILE A 248 5.67 17.78 -1.51
N ALA A 249 4.81 18.38 -2.34
CA ALA A 249 5.20 19.23 -3.48
C ALA A 249 6.15 20.35 -3.03
N SER A 250 5.76 21.08 -1.98
CA SER A 250 6.60 22.11 -1.36
C SER A 250 7.92 21.54 -0.84
N GLY A 251 7.88 20.39 -0.17
CA GLY A 251 9.05 19.74 0.42
C GLY A 251 10.08 19.24 -0.60
N ILE A 252 9.65 18.88 -1.82
CA ILE A 252 10.53 18.51 -2.94
C ILE A 252 10.88 19.71 -3.84
N GLY A 253 10.42 20.92 -3.52
CA GLY A 253 10.75 22.14 -4.26
C GLY A 253 9.88 22.42 -5.49
N CYS A 254 8.77 21.70 -5.69
CA CYS A 254 7.81 22.00 -6.76
C CYS A 254 6.88 23.15 -6.33
N MET A 255 6.85 24.23 -7.11
CA MET A 255 6.02 25.42 -6.81
C MET A 255 4.56 25.27 -7.23
N SER A 256 4.26 24.32 -8.11
CA SER A 256 2.91 24.06 -8.61
C SER A 256 2.67 22.56 -8.81
N THR A 257 1.39 22.21 -8.86
CA THR A 257 0.92 20.86 -9.17
C THR A 257 0.05 20.90 -10.41
N GLN A 258 0.10 19.86 -11.24
CA GLN A 258 -0.77 19.68 -12.39
C GLN A 258 -1.32 18.26 -12.36
N SER A 259 -2.58 18.05 -12.72
CA SER A 259 -3.15 16.70 -12.79
C SER A 259 -2.50 15.87 -13.91
N ILE A 260 -2.51 14.56 -13.75
CA ILE A 260 -2.33 13.59 -14.83
C ILE A 260 -3.39 12.50 -14.66
N THR A 261 -3.92 11.98 -15.76
CA THR A 261 -4.91 10.89 -15.74
C THR A 261 -4.25 9.51 -15.83
N VAL A 262 -5.04 8.45 -15.66
CA VAL A 262 -4.55 7.07 -15.84
C VAL A 262 -4.15 6.84 -17.30
N GLU A 263 -4.99 7.31 -18.22
CA GLU A 263 -4.81 7.19 -19.66
C GLU A 263 -3.51 7.87 -20.10
N GLU A 264 -3.23 9.10 -19.63
CA GLU A 264 -1.96 9.77 -19.91
C GLU A 264 -0.73 8.99 -19.40
N VAL A 265 -0.86 8.27 -18.26
CA VAL A 265 0.23 7.43 -17.75
C VAL A 265 0.38 6.15 -18.58
N GLU A 266 -0.72 5.52 -19.00
CA GLU A 266 -0.69 4.33 -19.84
C GLU A 266 -0.16 4.64 -21.25
N GLU A 267 -0.54 5.79 -21.83
CA GLU A 267 0.02 6.29 -23.09
C GLU A 267 1.52 6.52 -23.00
N LEU A 268 2.04 7.02 -21.86
CA LEU A 268 3.50 7.09 -21.62
C LEU A 268 4.12 5.69 -21.59
N GLY A 269 3.43 4.71 -21.02
CA GLY A 269 3.85 3.31 -20.99
C GLY A 269 3.98 2.74 -22.40
N GLU A 270 2.94 2.88 -23.22
CA GLU A 270 2.92 2.43 -24.61
C GLU A 270 3.97 3.13 -25.46
N LYS A 271 4.03 4.46 -25.39
CA LYS A 271 4.96 5.30 -26.16
C LYS A 271 6.41 4.90 -25.98
N TYR A 272 6.80 4.50 -24.77
CA TYR A 272 8.18 4.18 -24.42
C TYR A 272 8.43 2.67 -24.21
N GLY A 273 7.45 1.81 -24.52
CA GLY A 273 7.57 0.35 -24.36
C GLY A 273 7.82 -0.07 -22.90
N LEU A 274 7.26 0.65 -21.94
CA LEU A 274 7.45 0.41 -20.51
C LEU A 274 6.36 -0.53 -20.01
N SER A 275 6.74 -1.75 -19.63
CA SER A 275 5.82 -2.63 -18.91
C SER A 275 5.60 -2.14 -17.49
N GLY A 276 4.39 -2.34 -16.97
CA GLY A 276 4.08 -2.13 -15.56
C GLY A 276 4.55 -3.26 -14.65
N GLU A 277 5.47 -4.13 -15.12
CA GLU A 277 6.05 -5.17 -14.29
C GLU A 277 7.13 -4.56 -13.41
N ASP A 278 6.90 -4.62 -12.11
CA ASP A 278 7.57 -3.81 -11.10
C ASP A 278 8.47 -4.60 -10.17
N GLY A 279 8.64 -5.88 -10.48
CA GLY A 279 9.25 -6.86 -9.58
C GLY A 279 8.44 -7.08 -8.31
N VAL A 280 7.18 -6.61 -8.24
CA VAL A 280 6.27 -6.96 -7.17
C VAL A 280 5.72 -8.34 -7.46
N GLU A 281 5.96 -9.23 -6.50
CA GLU A 281 5.37 -10.56 -6.52
C GLU A 281 4.08 -10.53 -5.75
N TRP A 282 3.02 -10.97 -6.43
CA TRP A 282 1.68 -11.03 -5.90
C TRP A 282 1.42 -12.42 -5.38
N LEU A 283 0.56 -12.57 -4.38
CA LEU A 283 -0.10 -13.84 -4.12
C LEU A 283 -1.57 -13.51 -3.88
N LYS A 284 -2.45 -14.13 -4.66
CA LYS A 284 -3.90 -14.15 -4.43
C LYS A 284 -4.30 -15.62 -4.22
N TYR A 285 -5.13 -15.91 -3.23
CA TYR A 285 -5.64 -17.25 -2.88
C TYR A 285 -7.15 -17.19 -2.69
N TRP A 286 -7.93 -18.14 -3.24
CA TRP A 286 -9.36 -18.35 -2.92
C TRP A 286 -9.70 -19.85 -2.83
N ASP A 287 -10.22 -20.29 -1.67
CA ASP A 287 -11.03 -21.53 -1.48
C ASP A 287 -12.53 -21.14 -1.62
N SER A 288 -13.59 -21.91 -1.40
CA SER A 288 -13.86 -23.30 -1.02
C SER A 288 -14.46 -24.11 -2.20
N SER A 289 -14.24 -23.64 -3.44
CA SER A 289 -14.76 -24.24 -4.68
C SER A 289 -13.69 -24.56 -5.73
N GLY A 290 -12.40 -24.50 -5.37
CA GLY A 290 -11.28 -24.94 -6.21
C GLY A 290 -10.78 -23.91 -7.24
N LEU A 291 -9.52 -23.47 -7.05
CA LEU A 291 -8.58 -22.67 -7.90
C LEU A 291 -8.57 -21.12 -7.68
N TYR A 292 -7.44 -20.39 -7.61
CA TYR A 292 -6.10 -20.43 -8.28
C TYR A 292 -4.97 -19.62 -7.53
N TYR A 293 -3.68 -19.69 -7.99
CA TYR A 293 -2.41 -19.09 -7.46
C TYR A 293 -1.69 -18.14 -8.45
N ARG A 294 -0.76 -17.23 -8.05
CA ARG A 294 0.44 -16.94 -8.90
C ARG A 294 1.62 -16.29 -8.18
N ALA A 295 2.82 -16.85 -8.34
CA ALA A 295 4.16 -16.38 -7.91
C ALA A 295 4.96 -15.77 -9.07
N LYS A 296 6.15 -15.18 -8.84
CA LYS A 296 7.07 -14.76 -9.93
C LYS A 296 8.55 -15.00 -9.61
N GLY A 297 9.10 -16.07 -10.20
CA GLY A 297 10.52 -16.48 -10.15
C GLY A 297 10.67 -17.96 -9.76
N ASP A 298 11.63 -18.66 -10.38
CA ASP A 298 11.74 -20.08 -10.79
C ASP A 298 11.24 -21.26 -9.90
N THR A 299 10.39 -21.07 -8.90
CA THR A 299 9.60 -22.18 -8.33
C THR A 299 8.39 -21.67 -7.56
N ILE A 300 7.18 -21.85 -8.13
CA ILE A 300 5.93 -22.25 -7.44
C ILE A 300 5.09 -23.04 -8.49
N GLU A 301 4.82 -24.31 -8.20
CA GLU A 301 4.08 -25.26 -9.04
C GLU A 301 2.55 -25.12 -8.88
N MET A 302 1.80 -25.35 -9.97
CA MET A 302 0.35 -25.39 -10.06
C MET A 302 -0.16 -26.84 -10.05
N GLU A 303 -1.22 -27.15 -9.33
CA GLU A 303 -2.16 -28.21 -9.74
C GLU A 303 -3.59 -27.66 -9.73
N GLY A 304 -4.31 -27.89 -10.83
CA GLY A 304 -5.68 -27.48 -11.00
C GLY A 304 -6.31 -28.04 -12.28
N GLU A 305 -7.55 -28.52 -12.18
CA GLU A 305 -8.48 -28.59 -13.31
C GLU A 305 -9.86 -28.01 -12.92
N GLU A 306 -10.46 -27.31 -13.88
CA GLU A 306 -11.67 -26.47 -13.80
C GLU A 306 -12.98 -27.27 -13.67
N ARG A 307 -14.00 -26.65 -13.05
CA ARG A 307 -15.41 -26.76 -13.47
C ARG A 307 -16.22 -25.54 -13.02
N GLY A 308 -16.89 -24.89 -13.97
CA GLY A 308 -17.82 -23.78 -13.73
C GLY A 308 -19.19 -24.25 -13.23
N PRO A 309 -20.02 -23.34 -12.68
CA PRO A 309 -21.35 -23.66 -12.18
C PRO A 309 -22.33 -23.72 -13.36
N ASP A 310 -23.00 -24.86 -13.54
CA ASP A 310 -24.19 -24.93 -14.37
C ASP A 310 -25.37 -25.45 -13.53
N GLU A 311 -26.48 -24.74 -13.63
CA GLU A 311 -27.71 -24.93 -12.88
C GLU A 311 -28.49 -26.15 -13.42
N THR A 312 -29.11 -26.89 -12.50
CA THR A 312 -30.32 -27.71 -12.70
C THR A 312 -30.32 -28.79 -13.80
N LYS A 313 -30.28 -30.05 -13.36
CA LYS A 313 -31.22 -31.07 -13.86
C LYS A 313 -31.84 -31.81 -12.68
N GLU A 314 -33.12 -31.54 -12.43
CA GLU A 314 -34.03 -32.51 -11.84
C GLU A 314 -33.94 -33.81 -12.64
N VAL A 315 -33.76 -34.94 -11.97
CA VAL A 315 -34.45 -36.18 -12.33
C VAL A 315 -34.89 -36.88 -11.05
N ASP A 316 -36.17 -37.19 -11.04
CA ASP A 316 -36.98 -37.71 -9.96
C ASP A 316 -36.89 -39.25 -9.85
N LEU A 317 -37.11 -39.75 -8.64
CA LEU A 317 -37.65 -41.05 -8.22
C LEU A 317 -37.13 -42.41 -8.77
N LYS A 318 -36.84 -43.29 -7.80
CA LYS A 318 -37.16 -44.73 -7.75
C LYS A 318 -36.70 -45.62 -8.93
N GLU A 319 -35.56 -46.26 -8.71
CA GLU A 319 -35.14 -47.61 -9.19
C GLU A 319 -33.64 -47.65 -8.84
N VAL A 320 -33.09 -48.47 -7.95
CA VAL A 320 -33.18 -49.92 -7.85
C VAL A 320 -32.83 -50.29 -6.39
N LYS A 321 -33.82 -50.78 -5.64
CA LYS A 321 -33.53 -51.83 -4.65
C LYS A 321 -33.08 -53.03 -5.46
N ASP A 322 -31.87 -53.51 -5.27
CA ASP A 322 -31.58 -54.94 -5.17
C ASP A 322 -30.07 -55.19 -5.11
N LYS A 323 -29.72 -56.07 -4.17
CA LYS A 323 -28.46 -56.83 -4.04
C LYS A 323 -27.33 -56.19 -3.23
N ASP A 324 -27.63 -55.92 -1.96
CA ASP A 324 -26.83 -56.53 -0.90
C ASP A 324 -27.12 -58.05 -0.89
N LYS A 325 -26.16 -58.87 -1.31
CA LYS A 325 -25.94 -60.27 -0.88
C LYS A 325 -24.74 -60.88 -1.59
N ASP A 326 -24.01 -61.68 -0.80
CA ASP A 326 -22.95 -62.63 -1.18
C ASP A 326 -21.59 -61.96 -1.48
N ASP A 327 -20.45 -62.30 -0.88
CA ASP A 327 -19.96 -63.51 -0.21
C ASP A 327 -18.83 -63.10 0.77
N THR A 328 -18.86 -63.49 2.04
CA THR A 328 -18.24 -64.69 2.64
C THR A 328 -16.71 -64.84 2.47
N ASP A 329 -16.06 -64.75 3.64
CA ASP A 329 -15.03 -65.64 4.19
C ASP A 329 -13.52 -65.47 3.89
N SER A 330 -12.75 -65.83 4.93
CA SER A 330 -11.30 -66.10 5.00
C SER A 330 -10.32 -64.90 4.87
N ASP A 331 -9.24 -64.74 5.64
CA ASP A 331 -8.61 -65.56 6.67
C ASP A 331 -7.60 -64.72 7.50
N GLU A 332 -7.42 -65.18 8.74
CA GLU A 332 -6.28 -65.14 9.67
C GLU A 332 -5.11 -64.11 9.55
N ALA A 333 -5.01 -63.33 10.64
CA ALA A 333 -3.86 -62.88 11.46
C ALA A 333 -2.43 -63.50 11.25
N PRO A 334 -1.37 -63.05 11.99
CA PRO A 334 -0.88 -61.68 12.25
C PRO A 334 0.68 -61.55 12.24
N ARG A 335 1.17 -60.34 12.55
CA ARG A 335 2.51 -60.00 13.11
C ARG A 335 3.76 -60.23 12.24
N THR A 336 4.45 -59.13 11.91
CA THR A 336 5.70 -58.69 12.59
C THR A 336 5.91 -57.20 12.33
#